data_AF-A0A384ID14-F1
#
_entry.id   AF-A0A384ID14-F1
#
_cell.length_a   1.000
_cell.length_b   1.000
_cell.length_c   1.000
_cell.angle_alpha   90.00
_cell.angle_beta   90.00
_cell.angle_gamma   90.00
#
_symmetry.space_group_name_H-M   'P 1'
#
loop_
_entity.id
_entity.type
_entity.pdbx_description
1 polymer ?
#
loop_
_entity_poly.entity_id
_entity_poly.type
_entity_poly.pdbx_seq_one_letter_code
_entity_poly.pdbx_strand_id
1 'polypeptide(L)' 'MANLYEQQVSGPYASFCAGGTDNDGNMESCLTLAELAGGGYSLGDSKPEGAGRELRMTAEEITTFARGWLAQNASA' A
#
# COMPACT_ATOMS: atom_id res chain seq x y z
N MET A 1 14.98 -6.78 -14.14
CA MET A 1 13.71 -6.52 -13.42
C MET A 1 13.02 -5.37 -14.13
N ALA A 2 11.71 -5.46 -14.36
CA ALA A 2 10.95 -4.34 -14.91
C ALA A 2 10.89 -3.20 -13.89
N ASN A 3 10.94 -1.95 -14.34
CA ASN A 3 10.75 -0.80 -13.48
C ASN A 3 9.28 -0.72 -13.06
N LEU A 4 8.98 -0.90 -11.76
CA LEU A 4 7.61 -0.92 -11.26
C LEU A 4 6.89 0.43 -11.42
N TYR A 5 7.64 1.54 -11.51
CA TYR A 5 7.07 2.87 -11.76
C TYR A 5 6.59 3.07 -13.21
N GLU A 6 6.98 2.20 -14.13
CA GLU A 6 6.49 2.19 -15.51
C GLU A 6 5.23 1.32 -15.67
N GLN A 7 4.85 0.56 -14.63
CA GLN A 7 3.67 -0.30 -14.68
C GLN A 7 2.39 0.46 -14.37
N GLN A 8 1.33 0.16 -15.13
CA GLN A 8 0.01 0.71 -14.87
C GLN A 8 -0.63 0.07 -13.64
N VAL A 9 -1.49 0.82 -12.95
CA VAL A 9 -2.33 0.26 -11.89
C VAL A 9 -3.45 -0.58 -12.53
N SER A 10 -3.63 -1.81 -12.06
CA SER A 10 -4.52 -2.82 -12.64
C SER A 10 -5.91 -2.90 -11.97
N GLY A 11 -6.19 -2.08 -10.96
CA GLY A 11 -7.45 -2.12 -10.21
C GLY A 11 -7.65 -0.91 -9.30
N PRO A 12 -8.80 -0.85 -8.60
CA PRO A 12 -9.06 0.22 -7.64
C PRO A 12 -8.10 0.14 -6.45
N TYR A 13 -7.83 1.28 -5.83
CA TYR A 13 -7.15 1.31 -4.54
C TYR A 13 -8.09 0.84 -3.42
N ALA A 14 -7.60 -0.08 -2.59
CA ALA A 14 -8.23 -0.49 -1.34
C ALA A 14 -7.59 0.27 -0.17
N SER A 15 -8.41 0.73 0.77
CA SER A 15 -7.97 1.45 1.97
C SER A 15 -7.77 0.50 3.15
N PHE A 16 -6.69 0.71 3.88
CA PHE A 16 -6.31 -0.01 5.09
C PHE A 16 -6.05 1.01 6.22
N CYS A 17 -7.05 1.22 7.08
CA CYS A 17 -7.12 2.35 8.02
C CYS A 17 -6.68 2.02 9.46
N ALA A 18 -5.54 1.33 9.58
CA ALA A 18 -4.76 1.08 10.82
C ALA A 18 -5.52 1.21 12.17
N GLY A 19 -6.57 0.39 12.36
CA GLY A 19 -7.28 0.26 13.64
C GLY A 19 -8.67 0.91 13.74
N GLY A 20 -9.13 1.65 12.73
CA GLY A 20 -10.53 2.07 12.62
C GLY A 20 -11.41 0.94 12.04
N THR A 21 -12.69 0.86 12.47
CA THR A 21 -13.67 -0.03 11.80
C THR A 21 -14.07 0.48 10.43
N ASP A 22 -13.81 1.76 10.16
CA ASP A 22 -14.28 2.46 8.98
C ASP A 22 -13.11 2.58 7.99
N ASN A 23 -13.02 1.64 7.06
CA ASN A 23 -12.04 1.65 5.95
C ASN A 23 -12.55 2.50 4.77
N ASP A 24 -13.17 3.65 5.05
CA ASP A 24 -13.79 4.51 4.04
C ASP A 24 -12.80 5.44 3.32
N GLY A 25 -11.53 5.47 3.77
CA GLY A 25 -10.45 6.27 3.20
C GLY A 25 -10.39 7.72 3.70
N ASN A 26 -11.24 8.12 4.65
CA ASN A 26 -11.30 9.50 5.15
C ASN A 26 -10.41 9.77 6.37
N MET A 27 -9.71 8.77 6.93
CA MET A 27 -8.82 8.96 8.09
C MET A 27 -7.37 9.19 7.65
N GLU A 28 -6.62 9.97 8.42
CA GLU A 28 -5.17 10.16 8.22
C GLU A 28 -4.36 8.87 8.46
N SER A 29 -4.96 7.89 9.13
CA SER A 29 -4.37 6.58 9.40
C SER A 29 -4.54 5.57 8.25
N CYS A 30 -5.15 5.98 7.14
CA CYS A 30 -5.44 5.12 6.00
C CYS A 30 -4.30 5.08 4.99
N LEU A 31 -3.78 3.87 4.78
CA LEU A 31 -2.90 3.55 3.66
C LEU A 31 -3.75 3.00 2.50
N THR A 32 -3.40 3.29 1.26
CA THR A 32 -4.08 2.74 0.08
C THR A 32 -3.18 1.79 -0.69
N LEU A 33 -3.77 0.72 -1.25
CA LEU A 33 -3.05 -0.30 -2.00
C LEU A 33 -3.79 -0.67 -3.29
N ALA A 34 -3.08 -0.74 -4.40
CA ALA A 34 -3.59 -1.26 -5.67
C ALA A 34 -2.57 -2.14 -6.37
N GLU A 35 -3.04 -3.15 -7.10
CA GLU A 35 -2.16 -4.04 -7.89
C GLU A 35 -1.61 -3.33 -9.13
N LEU A 36 -0.40 -3.70 -9.53
CA LEU A 36 0.22 -3.29 -10.78
C LEU A 36 -0.02 -4.32 -11.89
N ALA A 37 -0.18 -3.84 -13.12
CA ALA A 37 -0.24 -4.68 -14.32
C ALA A 37 1.12 -5.36 -14.53
N GLY A 38 1.15 -6.69 -14.44
CA GLY A 38 2.38 -7.46 -14.46
C GLY A 38 2.93 -7.83 -13.07
N GLY A 39 2.23 -7.44 -12.00
CA GLY A 39 2.47 -7.88 -10.62
C GLY A 39 3.18 -6.85 -9.74
N GLY A 40 2.94 -6.95 -8.43
CA GLY A 40 3.37 -5.95 -7.45
C GLY A 40 2.26 -4.97 -7.09
N TYR A 41 2.62 -3.94 -6.33
CA TYR A 41 1.67 -3.06 -5.66
C TYR A 41 2.12 -1.60 -5.69
N SER A 42 1.13 -0.72 -5.76
CA SER A 42 1.23 0.71 -5.50
C SER A 42 0.68 1.00 -4.11
N LEU A 43 1.49 1.59 -3.24
CA LEU A 43 1.15 1.96 -1.87
C LEU A 43 1.11 3.49 -1.76
N GLY A 44 0.02 4.05 -1.25
CA GLY A 44 -0.16 5.49 -1.13
C GLY A 44 -0.87 5.93 0.16
N ASP A 45 -1.03 7.24 0.28
CA ASP A 45 -1.94 7.86 1.25
C ASP A 45 -3.39 7.75 0.72
N SER A 46 -4.39 7.70 1.59
CA SER A 46 -5.79 7.78 1.15
C SER A 46 -6.25 9.19 0.85
N LYS A 47 -5.51 10.20 1.31
CA LYS A 47 -5.82 11.61 1.16
C LYS A 47 -5.34 12.17 -0.17
N PRO A 48 -6.06 13.15 -0.76
CA PRO A 48 -5.65 13.78 -2.02
C PRO A 48 -4.23 14.38 -1.99
N GLU A 49 -3.76 14.82 -0.81
CA GLU A 49 -2.43 15.40 -0.60
C GLU A 49 -1.28 14.43 -0.90
N GLY A 50 -1.52 13.11 -0.82
CA GLY A 50 -0.53 12.08 -1.14
C GLY A 50 -0.56 11.60 -2.60
N ALA A 51 -1.51 12.08 -3.42
CA ALA A 51 -1.67 11.62 -4.80
C ALA A 51 -0.40 11.86 -5.65
N GLY A 52 -0.03 10.86 -6.45
CA GLY A 52 1.14 10.90 -7.32
C GLY A 52 2.48 10.67 -6.62
N ARG A 53 2.46 10.29 -5.33
CA ARG A 53 3.65 10.00 -4.51
C ARG A 53 3.72 8.55 -4.06
N GLU A 54 3.07 7.65 -4.81
CA GLU A 54 2.94 6.25 -4.41
C GLU A 54 4.27 5.51 -4.46
N LEU A 55 4.52 4.70 -3.44
CA LEU A 55 5.63 3.77 -3.40
C LEU A 55 5.27 2.52 -4.19
N ARG A 56 6.16 2.06 -5.07
CA ARG A 56 5.96 0.82 -5.83
C ARG A 56 6.80 -0.29 -5.23
N MET A 57 6.17 -1.44 -4.99
CA MET A 57 6.82 -2.62 -4.42
C MET A 57 6.43 -3.87 -5.19
N THR A 58 7.36 -4.81 -5.32
CA THR A 58 7.02 -6.18 -5.71
C THR A 58 6.18 -6.85 -4.62
N ALA A 59 5.51 -7.95 -4.98
CA ALA A 59 4.77 -8.76 -4.02
C ALA A 59 5.68 -9.32 -2.89
N GLU A 60 6.94 -9.63 -3.22
CA GLU A 60 7.93 -10.12 -2.25
C GLU A 60 8.36 -9.03 -1.27
N GLU A 61 8.65 -7.82 -1.76
CA GLU A 61 9.09 -6.69 -0.94
C GLU A 61 8.01 -6.27 0.08
N ILE A 62 6.76 -6.09 -0.37
CA ILE A 62 5.68 -5.67 0.55
C ILE A 62 5.38 -6.75 1.59
N THR A 63 5.42 -8.03 1.20
CA THR A 63 5.20 -9.15 2.13
C THR A 63 6.33 -9.24 3.15
N THR A 64 7.57 -9.06 2.72
CA THR A 64 8.75 -9.07 3.59
C THR A 64 8.70 -7.91 4.57
N PHE A 65 8.34 -6.70 4.11
CA PHE A 65 8.10 -5.55 4.96
C PHE A 65 7.02 -5.84 6.02
N ALA A 66 5.84 -6.31 5.59
CA ALA A 66 4.73 -6.56 6.51
C ALA A 66 5.10 -7.58 7.60
N ARG A 67 5.77 -8.68 7.21
CA ARG A 67 6.26 -9.69 8.17
C ARG A 67 7.31 -9.11 9.12
N GLY A 68 8.27 -8.33 8.61
CA GLY A 68 9.31 -7.70 9.41
C GLY A 68 8.76 -6.70 10.42
N TRP A 69 7.81 -5.86 9.98
CA TRP A 69 7.13 -4.90 10.86
C TRP A 69 6.32 -5.61 11.95
N LEU A 70 5.53 -6.62 11.60
CA LEU A 70 4.77 -7.40 12.57
C LEU A 70 5.69 -8.10 13.57
N ALA A 71 6.79 -8.71 13.13
CA ALA A 71 7.73 -9.37 14.03
C ALA A 71 8.35 -8.40 15.07
N GLN A 72 8.56 -7.14 14.69
CA GLN A 72 9.09 -6.11 15.59
C GLN A 72 8.04 -5.57 16.56
N ASN A 73 6.75 -5.56 16.18
CA ASN A 73 5.70 -4.83 16.89
C ASN A 73 4.61 -5.72 17.50
N ALA A 74 4.60 -7.04 17.24
CA ALA A 74 3.61 -7.98 17.77
C ALA A 74 3.72 -8.24 19.29
N SER A 75 4.62 -7.56 20.00
CA SER A 75 4.80 -7.65 21.46
C SER A 75 4.47 -6.34 22.21
N ALA A 76 3.93 -5.33 21.52
CA ALA A 76 3.52 -4.05 22.10
C ALA A 76 2.07 -4.07 22.59
#